data_AF-D5EZB9-F1
#
_entry.id   AF-D5EZB9-F1
#
_cell.length_a   1.000
_cell.length_b   1.000
_cell.length_c   1.000
_cell.angle_alpha   90.00
_cell.angle_beta   90.00
_cell.angle_gamma   90.00
#
_symmetry.space_group_name_H-M   'P 1'
#
loop_
_entity.id
_entity.type
_entity.pdbx_description
1 polymer ?
#
loop_
_entity_poly.entity_id
_entity_poly.type
_entity_poly.pdbx_seq_one_letter_code
_entity_poly.pdbx_strand_id
1 'polypeptide(L)'
;MKRIIRQILGWGMMLTLPLVMTSCGELFDMLDNPITPALQVLRAQLTLKVGESKPIQASTQAHVVLLYSSDNPAVATVDATGLITAVSPGTARITIKAQGEDDYYRTEIFSENTTTVEVTVTKKEGSISFATASVPKYINDVAFNNPLTIVGDGVVSYTSNNITVAEVNATNGDVTIKGAGTATITAIITDSDEYTYNTKTVSYTLTVDPAINLAALSGDYIAQNGDVLTGTLTGNYKISIAAGASVELKDVTINGGNNSSTNWAGLTCDGNATITITGTNTVKGFYREYPAIQAGPIGKTLTINGTGTLTATGGDLAAGIGSGYDGASCGHITISGGTVNASSSMNGAGIGSGDFKSSCGAITISGGTVNANSGEGAGIGSGFSGSSCGAITISGGTIIAISYGHGAGIGSGVSSTFGSITITAGITQVQATRNHFAAWPIGKGHYDHGSTGAVTINGVTVTSNTWDGTGLTDLNFASSSTGSNNLTWTLTP
;
A
#
# COMPACT_ATOMS: atom_id res chain seq x y z
N MET A 1 12.05 130.94 3.61
CA MET A 1 12.82 130.42 2.44
C MET A 1 14.23 130.97 2.48
N LYS A 2 15.33 130.25 2.33
CA LYS A 2 15.56 128.82 2.07
C LYS A 2 16.87 128.37 2.78
N ARG A 3 17.33 129.12 3.79
CA ARG A 3 18.64 128.93 4.44
C ARG A 3 18.61 128.48 5.90
N ILE A 4 17.44 128.43 6.54
CA ILE A 4 17.28 128.04 7.96
C ILE A 4 16.90 126.55 8.15
N ILE A 5 16.47 125.85 7.09
CA ILE A 5 16.05 124.43 7.18
C ILE A 5 17.18 123.47 6.74
N ARG A 6 18.36 124.00 6.39
CA ARG A 6 19.56 123.21 6.02
C ARG A 6 20.48 122.87 7.19
N GLN A 7 20.19 123.30 8.42
CA GLN A 7 21.07 123.06 9.58
C GLN A 7 20.40 122.35 10.77
N ILE A 8 19.08 122.12 10.75
CA ILE A 8 18.38 121.49 11.89
C ILE A 8 18.12 119.99 11.67
N LEU A 9 17.98 119.50 10.43
CA LEU A 9 17.81 118.05 10.19
C LEU A 9 19.13 117.26 10.17
N GLY A 10 20.27 117.94 10.07
CA GLY A 10 21.60 117.30 10.07
C GLY A 10 22.08 116.85 11.45
N TRP A 11 21.46 117.31 12.54
CA TRP A 11 21.91 117.01 13.91
C TRP A 11 20.89 116.18 14.71
N GLY A 12 19.65 116.06 14.24
CA GLY A 12 18.64 115.18 14.86
C GLY A 12 18.73 113.71 14.44
N MET A 13 19.34 113.41 13.28
CA MET A 13 19.44 112.04 12.74
C MET A 13 20.79 111.36 13.03
N MET A 14 21.72 112.08 13.67
CA MET A 14 23.03 111.56 14.07
C MET A 14 23.12 111.22 15.57
N LEU A 15 22.00 111.31 16.30
CA LEU A 15 21.92 110.94 17.72
C LEU A 15 21.03 109.72 18.00
N THR A 16 20.41 109.11 16.98
CA THR A 16 19.64 107.85 17.13
C THR A 16 20.34 106.64 16.53
N LEU A 17 21.44 106.82 15.78
CA LEU A 17 22.18 105.72 15.16
C LEU A 17 22.96 104.81 16.14
N PRO A 18 23.40 105.24 17.34
CA PRO A 18 23.94 104.32 18.33
C PRO A 18 22.87 103.55 19.11
N LEU A 19 21.60 104.00 19.11
CA LEU A 19 20.53 103.31 19.84
C LEU A 19 19.92 102.13 19.08
N VAL A 20 20.12 102.04 17.76
CA VAL A 20 19.65 100.90 16.93
C VAL A 20 20.72 99.80 16.81
N MET A 21 21.98 100.08 17.15
CA MET A 21 23.03 99.03 17.15
C MET A 21 23.07 98.21 18.45
N THR A 22 22.45 98.68 19.54
CA THR A 22 22.30 97.86 20.76
C THR A 22 21.10 96.91 20.69
N SER A 23 20.06 97.22 19.90
CA SER A 23 18.96 96.28 19.61
C SER A 23 19.29 95.28 18.50
N CYS A 24 20.35 95.51 17.72
CA CYS A 24 20.86 94.52 16.75
C CYS A 24 21.75 93.45 17.40
N GLY A 25 22.36 93.70 18.57
CA GLY A 25 23.12 92.68 19.29
C GLY A 25 22.23 91.50 19.71
N GLU A 26 21.03 91.77 20.24
CA GLU A 26 20.07 90.72 20.63
C GLU A 26 19.36 90.07 19.43
N LEU A 27 19.30 90.75 18.27
CA LEU A 27 18.68 90.22 17.05
C LEU A 27 19.61 89.28 16.26
N PHE A 28 20.94 89.50 16.32
CA PHE A 28 21.93 88.64 15.66
C PHE A 28 22.43 87.50 16.56
N ASP A 29 22.36 87.59 17.89
CA ASP A 29 22.67 86.47 18.79
C ASP A 29 21.71 85.26 18.62
N MET A 30 20.50 85.48 18.09
CA MET A 30 19.54 84.42 17.80
C MET A 30 19.86 83.63 16.51
N LEU A 31 20.73 84.14 15.63
CA LEU A 31 21.14 83.44 14.40
C LEU A 31 22.35 82.53 14.60
N ASP A 32 23.16 82.74 15.64
CA ASP A 32 24.44 82.04 15.81
C ASP A 32 24.38 80.78 16.69
N ASN A 33 23.24 80.45 17.29
CA ASN A 33 23.07 79.20 18.07
C ASN A 33 21.70 78.56 17.87
N PRO A 34 21.49 77.83 16.75
CA PRO A 34 20.20 77.20 16.46
C PRO A 34 19.84 76.13 17.49
N ILE A 35 18.56 76.04 17.84
CA ILE A 35 18.03 75.10 18.83
C ILE A 35 18.07 73.68 18.25
N THR A 36 18.79 72.75 18.88
CA THR A 36 18.73 71.33 18.46
C THR A 36 17.40 70.72 18.92
N PRO A 37 16.54 70.26 17.99
CA PRO A 37 15.22 69.76 18.34
C PRO A 37 15.31 68.45 19.13
N ALA A 38 14.45 68.28 20.14
CA ALA A 38 14.31 67.03 20.86
C ALA A 38 13.76 65.94 19.93
N LEU A 39 14.49 64.83 19.78
CA LEU A 39 14.08 63.68 18.99
C LEU A 39 14.22 62.42 19.84
N GLN A 40 13.11 61.73 20.07
CA GLN A 40 13.10 60.48 20.84
C GLN A 40 12.54 59.35 19.98
N VAL A 41 13.20 58.19 20.03
CA VAL A 41 12.77 56.97 19.34
C VAL A 41 12.74 55.83 20.33
N LEU A 42 11.62 55.09 20.35
CA LEU A 42 11.40 54.04 21.34
C LEU A 42 12.36 52.85 21.20
N ARG A 43 12.76 52.50 19.98
CA ARG A 43 13.64 51.36 19.68
C ARG A 43 14.63 51.71 18.57
N ALA A 44 15.91 51.44 18.80
CA ALA A 44 16.98 51.63 17.82
C ALA A 44 17.09 50.48 16.82
N GLN A 45 16.49 49.32 17.10
CA GLN A 45 16.49 48.14 16.24
C GLN A 45 15.09 47.54 16.14
N LEU A 46 14.74 47.08 14.94
CA LEU A 46 13.46 46.45 14.65
C LEU A 46 13.66 45.24 13.73
N THR A 47 13.13 44.09 14.14
CA THR A 47 13.07 42.91 13.28
C THR A 47 11.64 42.72 12.75
N LEU A 48 11.53 42.57 11.43
CA LEU A 48 10.27 42.34 10.72
C LEU A 48 10.38 41.08 9.86
N LYS A 49 9.27 40.38 9.64
CA LYS A 49 9.17 39.41 8.55
C LYS A 49 8.79 40.13 7.26
N VAL A 50 9.17 39.59 6.10
CA VAL A 50 8.76 40.14 4.79
C VAL A 50 7.25 40.44 4.79
N GLY A 51 6.84 41.61 4.26
CA GLY A 51 5.45 42.04 4.20
C GLY A 51 4.82 42.53 5.52
N GLU A 52 5.51 42.43 6.65
CA GLU A 52 5.05 43.09 7.88
C GLU A 52 5.28 44.59 7.80
N SER A 53 4.33 45.35 8.36
CA SER A 53 4.50 46.79 8.56
C SER A 53 4.37 47.14 10.03
N LYS A 54 5.25 48.02 10.52
CA LYS A 54 5.19 48.56 11.88
C LYS A 54 5.58 50.04 11.89
N PRO A 55 4.83 50.89 12.61
CA PRO A 55 5.17 52.30 12.72
C PRO A 55 6.41 52.49 13.59
N ILE A 56 7.28 53.41 13.17
CA ILE A 56 8.32 53.96 14.03
C ILE A 56 7.63 54.80 15.11
N GLN A 57 7.86 54.44 16.36
CA GLN A 57 7.43 55.24 17.51
C GLN A 57 8.49 56.32 17.77
N ALA A 58 8.40 57.42 17.02
CA ALA A 58 9.22 58.61 17.18
C ALA A 58 8.37 59.80 17.64
N SER A 59 8.91 60.61 18.54
CA SER A 59 8.27 61.85 19.00
C SER A 59 9.27 63.01 19.00
N THR A 60 8.73 64.20 18.78
CA THR A 60 9.46 65.46 18.78
C THR A 60 8.64 66.53 19.50
N GLN A 61 9.26 67.66 19.80
CA GLN A 61 8.61 68.85 20.35
C GLN A 61 7.74 69.58 19.31
N ALA A 62 6.90 70.51 19.77
CA ALA A 62 6.06 71.32 18.89
C ALA A 62 6.90 72.15 17.89
N HIS A 63 6.33 72.44 16.72
CA HIS A 63 6.93 73.24 15.64
C HIS A 63 8.13 72.59 14.93
N VAL A 64 8.25 71.27 15.05
CA VAL A 64 9.27 70.43 14.41
C VAL A 64 8.56 69.31 13.68
N VAL A 65 8.92 69.10 12.42
CA VAL A 65 8.42 67.99 11.59
C VAL A 65 9.42 66.85 11.55
N LEU A 66 8.91 65.62 11.41
CA LEU A 66 9.73 64.42 11.25
C LEU A 66 9.73 64.00 9.78
N LEU A 67 10.94 63.87 9.23
CA LEU A 67 11.18 63.37 7.89
C LEU A 67 11.84 62.00 7.99
N TYR A 68 11.33 61.06 7.20
CA TYR A 68 11.79 59.67 7.20
C TYR A 68 12.43 59.34 5.86
N SER A 69 13.53 58.60 5.88
CA SER A 69 14.15 58.07 4.67
C SER A 69 14.78 56.71 4.94
N SER A 70 14.72 55.80 3.97
CA SER A 70 15.41 54.51 4.02
C SER A 70 16.64 54.56 3.15
N ASP A 71 17.77 54.05 3.64
CA ASP A 71 18.97 53.88 2.82
C ASP A 71 18.88 52.70 1.84
N ASN A 72 17.97 51.74 2.09
CA ASN A 72 17.71 50.60 1.23
C ASN A 72 16.20 50.31 1.11
N PRO A 73 15.47 51.08 0.29
CA PRO A 73 14.04 50.88 0.05
C PRO A 73 13.67 49.51 -0.52
N ALA A 74 14.62 48.80 -1.16
CA ALA A 74 14.38 47.45 -1.66
C ALA A 74 14.25 46.41 -0.53
N VAL A 75 14.83 46.69 0.64
CA VAL A 75 14.72 45.84 1.85
C VAL A 75 13.59 46.33 2.76
N ALA A 76 13.53 47.62 3.06
CA ALA A 76 12.44 48.20 3.85
C ALA A 76 12.13 49.64 3.42
N THR A 77 10.86 49.93 3.18
CA THR A 77 10.37 51.28 2.89
C THR A 77 9.82 51.94 4.15
N VAL A 78 9.79 53.27 4.16
CA VAL A 78 9.13 54.06 5.20
C VAL A 78 8.30 55.16 4.53
N ASP A 79 7.06 55.34 4.97
CA ASP A 79 6.20 56.41 4.44
C ASP A 79 6.35 57.74 5.22
N ALA A 80 5.64 58.78 4.77
CA ALA A 80 5.67 60.10 5.42
C ALA A 80 5.13 60.10 6.86
N THR A 81 4.40 59.06 7.26
CA THR A 81 3.87 58.89 8.63
C THR A 81 4.80 58.10 9.54
N GLY A 82 5.91 57.56 9.00
CA GLY A 82 6.85 56.70 9.72
C GLY A 82 6.45 55.23 9.76
N LEU A 83 5.51 54.78 8.91
CA LEU A 83 5.17 53.35 8.79
C LEU A 83 6.25 52.63 7.97
N ILE A 84 7.00 51.74 8.62
CA ILE A 84 7.96 50.88 7.93
C ILE A 84 7.21 49.70 7.33
N THR A 85 7.50 49.36 6.08
CA THR A 85 7.04 48.13 5.43
C THR A 85 8.24 47.30 4.98
N ALA A 86 8.30 46.04 5.41
CA ALA A 86 9.35 45.10 5.03
C ALA A 86 9.12 44.57 3.61
N VAL A 87 10.11 44.69 2.73
CA VAL A 87 10.01 44.36 1.31
C VAL A 87 10.76 43.07 0.98
N SER A 88 12.04 42.96 1.33
CA SER A 88 12.85 41.75 1.10
C SER A 88 13.79 41.47 2.26
N PRO A 89 14.27 40.23 2.48
CA PRO A 89 15.22 39.95 3.53
C PRO A 89 16.51 40.75 3.38
N GLY A 90 17.06 41.20 4.50
CA GLY A 90 18.25 42.04 4.52
C GLY A 90 18.24 43.01 5.69
N THR A 91 19.11 44.02 5.62
CA THR A 91 19.15 45.12 6.59
C THR A 91 18.99 46.45 5.86
N ALA A 92 18.22 47.35 6.47
CA ALA A 92 18.03 48.72 6.02
C ALA A 92 18.07 49.66 7.23
N ARG A 93 18.63 50.84 7.05
CA ARG A 93 18.69 51.88 8.07
C ARG A 93 17.71 52.98 7.73
N ILE A 94 16.76 53.19 8.62
CA ILE A 94 15.79 54.29 8.51
C ILE A 94 16.35 55.50 9.25
N THR A 95 16.56 56.59 8.52
CA THR A 95 16.98 57.87 9.08
C THR A 95 15.76 58.72 9.37
N ILE A 96 15.67 59.19 10.61
CA ILE A 96 14.62 60.07 11.11
C ILE A 96 15.28 61.42 11.34
N LYS A 97 14.85 62.43 10.60
CA LYS A 97 15.34 63.80 10.69
C LYS A 97 14.26 64.68 11.29
N ALA A 98 14.57 65.30 12.43
CA ALA A 98 13.79 66.35 13.03
C ALA A 98 14.29 67.70 12.52
N GLN A 99 13.40 68.47 11.90
CA GLN A 99 13.69 69.79 11.33
C GLN A 99 12.59 70.78 11.71
N GLY A 100 12.96 72.05 11.92
CA GLY A 100 11.99 73.12 12.16
C GLY A 100 10.96 73.22 11.03
N GLU A 101 9.73 73.51 11.39
CA GLU A 101 8.64 73.74 10.45
C GLU A 101 8.85 75.09 9.72
N ASP A 102 8.77 75.09 8.39
CA ASP A 102 8.94 76.30 7.56
C ASP A 102 7.70 77.20 7.65
N ASP A 103 7.60 77.98 8.71
CA ASP A 103 6.54 78.96 8.91
C ASP A 103 7.10 80.40 8.85
N TYR A 104 6.59 81.21 7.93
CA TYR A 104 7.12 82.51 7.49
C TYR A 104 7.19 83.61 8.58
N TYR A 105 6.79 83.33 9.82
CA TYR A 105 6.73 84.29 10.93
C TYR A 105 7.33 83.77 12.25
N ARG A 106 8.42 82.99 12.20
CA ARG A 106 9.05 82.45 13.43
C ARG A 106 10.36 83.13 13.80
N THR A 107 10.57 83.28 15.10
CA THR A 107 11.80 83.78 15.71
C THR A 107 12.75 82.66 16.13
N GLU A 108 12.29 81.41 16.27
CA GLU A 108 13.12 80.25 16.62
C GLU A 108 13.77 79.63 15.38
N ILE A 109 15.09 79.45 15.39
CA ILE A 109 15.84 78.74 14.34
C ILE A 109 16.23 77.37 14.91
N PHE A 110 15.70 76.30 14.33
CA PHE A 110 16.06 74.92 14.71
C PHE A 110 17.24 74.41 13.87
N SER A 111 18.19 73.73 14.52
CA SER A 111 19.20 72.93 13.83
C SER A 111 18.61 71.58 13.40
N GLU A 112 19.34 70.80 12.61
CA GLU A 112 18.93 69.43 12.30
C GLU A 112 19.32 68.49 13.45
N ASN A 113 18.42 67.57 13.81
CA ASN A 113 18.75 66.42 14.65
C ASN A 113 18.35 65.15 13.92
N THR A 114 19.29 64.21 13.76
CA THR A 114 19.06 62.96 13.05
C THR A 114 19.34 61.77 13.95
N THR A 115 18.47 60.78 13.92
CA THR A 115 18.70 59.47 14.52
C THR A 115 18.35 58.37 13.53
N THR A 116 18.82 57.15 13.81
CA THR A 116 18.64 56.02 12.90
C THR A 116 18.05 54.82 13.61
N VAL A 117 17.17 54.09 12.92
CA VAL A 117 16.65 52.79 13.33
C VAL A 117 17.15 51.74 12.35
N GLU A 118 17.79 50.70 12.85
CA GLU A 118 18.18 49.56 12.03
C GLU A 118 17.01 48.58 11.92
N VAL A 119 16.62 48.27 10.68
CA VAL A 119 15.56 47.34 10.37
C VAL A 119 16.17 46.08 9.77
N THR A 120 16.04 44.96 10.46
CA THR A 120 16.41 43.64 9.95
C THR A 120 15.15 42.94 9.45
N VAL A 121 15.11 42.63 8.16
CA VAL A 121 14.02 41.87 7.54
C VAL A 121 14.43 40.41 7.43
N THR A 122 13.60 39.53 7.96
CA THR A 122 13.77 38.07 7.95
C THR A 122 12.74 37.42 7.04
N LYS A 123 13.08 36.22 6.53
CA LYS A 123 12.16 35.41 5.74
C LYS A 123 10.94 34.99 6.56
N LYS A 124 9.79 34.84 5.90
CA LYS A 124 8.58 34.22 6.47
C LYS A 124 8.83 32.74 6.71
N GLU A 125 7.98 32.13 7.52
CA GLU A 125 8.02 30.68 7.75
C GLU A 125 7.09 29.97 6.78
N GLY A 126 7.62 28.95 6.11
CA GLY A 126 6.88 28.09 5.20
C GLY A 126 6.83 26.64 5.68
N SER A 127 5.91 25.87 5.11
CA SER A 127 5.84 24.42 5.34
C SER A 127 5.11 23.70 4.20
N ILE A 128 5.33 22.40 4.09
CA ILE A 128 4.54 21.50 3.24
C ILE A 128 3.98 20.34 4.07
N SER A 129 2.78 19.85 3.70
CA SER A 129 2.15 18.70 4.34
C SER A 129 1.18 17.96 3.42
N PHE A 130 1.15 16.62 3.51
CA PHE A 130 0.15 15.80 2.84
C PHE A 130 -1.10 15.65 3.71
N ALA A 131 -2.28 15.58 3.07
CA ALA A 131 -3.54 15.33 3.77
C ALA A 131 -3.64 13.90 4.33
N THR A 132 -3.03 12.93 3.65
CA THR A 132 -3.04 11.52 4.04
C THR A 132 -1.63 10.94 4.09
N ALA A 133 -1.33 10.19 5.15
CA ALA A 133 -0.03 9.54 5.35
C ALA A 133 0.04 8.13 4.73
N SER A 134 -1.10 7.53 4.40
CA SER A 134 -1.21 6.21 3.78
C SER A 134 -2.34 6.21 2.76
N VAL A 135 -2.05 5.71 1.56
CA VAL A 135 -2.98 5.63 0.42
C VAL A 135 -3.01 4.19 -0.08
N PRO A 136 -4.10 3.43 0.17
CA PRO A 136 -4.29 2.10 -0.42
C PRO A 136 -4.86 2.23 -1.84
N LYS A 137 -4.35 1.40 -2.76
CA LYS A 137 -4.74 1.31 -4.17
C LYS A 137 -4.71 -0.14 -4.64
N TYR A 138 -5.28 -0.40 -5.82
CA TYR A 138 -5.18 -1.67 -6.53
C TYR A 138 -4.38 -1.53 -7.82
N ILE A 139 -3.82 -2.63 -8.32
CA ILE A 139 -2.94 -2.67 -9.52
C ILE A 139 -3.56 -2.01 -10.77
N ASN A 140 -4.89 -1.99 -10.88
CA ASN A 140 -5.64 -1.43 -12.01
C ASN A 140 -6.29 -0.07 -11.73
N ASP A 141 -6.01 0.55 -10.57
CA ASP A 141 -6.53 1.88 -10.29
C ASP A 141 -5.94 2.92 -11.24
N VAL A 142 -6.78 3.88 -11.64
CA VAL A 142 -6.33 5.01 -12.46
C VAL A 142 -5.31 5.87 -11.71
N ALA A 143 -4.50 6.61 -12.49
CA ALA A 143 -3.57 7.58 -11.94
C ALA A 143 -4.29 8.56 -10.99
N PHE A 144 -3.61 8.96 -9.93
CA PHE A 144 -4.18 9.78 -8.87
C PHE A 144 -3.19 10.81 -8.35
N ASN A 145 -3.68 11.80 -7.61
CA ASN A 145 -2.87 12.78 -6.91
C ASN A 145 -3.20 12.74 -5.41
N ASN A 146 -2.20 12.81 -4.54
CA ASN A 146 -2.41 13.03 -3.11
C ASN A 146 -2.15 14.52 -2.81
N PRO A 147 -3.20 15.32 -2.52
CA PRO A 147 -3.06 16.76 -2.39
C PRO A 147 -2.00 17.16 -1.36
N LEU A 148 -1.09 18.05 -1.79
CA LEU A 148 -0.07 18.67 -0.95
C LEU A 148 -0.50 20.10 -0.60
N THR A 149 -0.49 20.42 0.69
CA THR A 149 -0.67 21.79 1.18
C THR A 149 0.70 22.48 1.24
N ILE A 150 0.81 23.68 0.66
CA ILE A 150 2.02 24.50 0.68
C ILE A 150 1.68 25.82 1.36
N VAL A 151 2.43 26.17 2.42
CA VAL A 151 2.44 27.50 3.02
C VAL A 151 3.71 28.20 2.56
N GLY A 152 3.57 29.12 1.61
CA GLY A 152 4.67 29.88 1.00
C GLY A 152 4.63 29.84 -0.53
N ASP A 153 5.71 30.25 -1.17
CA ASP A 153 5.86 30.47 -2.63
C ASP A 153 6.82 29.49 -3.32
N GLY A 154 7.45 28.60 -2.56
CA GLY A 154 8.44 27.64 -3.04
C GLY A 154 7.84 26.56 -3.96
N VAL A 155 8.68 26.07 -4.85
CA VAL A 155 8.35 25.04 -5.83
C VAL A 155 8.67 23.67 -5.26
N VAL A 156 7.73 22.74 -5.37
CA VAL A 156 7.87 21.37 -4.87
C VAL A 156 8.33 20.44 -5.99
N SER A 157 9.20 19.49 -5.63
CA SER A 157 9.55 18.35 -6.47
C SER A 157 9.11 17.04 -5.82
N TYR A 158 8.71 16.06 -6.63
CA TYR A 158 8.24 14.75 -6.16
C TYR A 158 9.16 13.61 -6.61
N THR A 159 9.34 12.62 -5.75
CA THR A 159 10.12 11.41 -6.04
C THR A 159 9.45 10.16 -5.46
N SER A 160 9.56 9.02 -6.15
CA SER A 160 9.15 7.70 -5.65
C SER A 160 10.39 6.88 -5.30
N ASN A 161 10.41 6.23 -4.14
CA ASN A 161 11.49 5.30 -3.81
C ASN A 161 11.40 3.96 -4.57
N ASN A 162 10.26 3.68 -5.20
CA ASN A 162 9.98 2.40 -5.84
C ASN A 162 9.17 2.60 -7.14
N ILE A 163 9.90 2.89 -8.23
CA ILE A 163 9.31 3.15 -9.55
C ILE A 163 8.67 1.91 -10.19
N THR A 164 8.99 0.69 -9.71
CA THR A 164 8.32 -0.52 -10.21
C THR A 164 6.92 -0.68 -9.63
N VAL A 165 6.64 -0.03 -8.49
CA VAL A 165 5.30 0.03 -7.88
C VAL A 165 4.54 1.25 -8.40
N ALA A 166 5.16 2.43 -8.32
CA ALA A 166 4.52 3.66 -8.76
C ALA A 166 5.52 4.71 -9.22
N GLU A 167 5.22 5.32 -10.36
CA GLU A 167 5.93 6.47 -10.92
C GLU A 167 5.18 7.75 -10.52
N VAL A 168 5.90 8.77 -10.08
CA VAL A 168 5.32 10.09 -9.73
C VAL A 168 5.88 11.15 -10.65
N ASN A 169 5.03 12.01 -11.18
CA ASN A 169 5.45 13.17 -11.95
C ASN A 169 6.09 14.21 -11.02
N ALA A 170 7.31 14.60 -11.36
CA ALA A 170 8.18 15.41 -10.51
C ALA A 170 7.64 16.82 -10.23
N THR A 171 6.71 17.37 -11.03
CA THR A 171 6.22 18.75 -10.88
C THR A 171 4.78 18.83 -10.38
N ASN A 172 3.89 17.96 -10.85
CA ASN A 172 2.47 18.01 -10.48
C ASN A 172 2.07 16.99 -9.39
N GLY A 173 2.93 16.01 -9.09
CA GLY A 173 2.68 15.00 -8.05
C GLY A 173 1.71 13.89 -8.45
N ASP A 174 1.33 13.80 -9.74
CA ASP A 174 0.46 12.73 -10.23
C ASP A 174 1.20 11.38 -10.19
N VAL A 175 0.56 10.39 -9.60
CA VAL A 175 1.08 9.06 -9.39
C VAL A 175 0.42 8.09 -10.35
N THR A 176 1.24 7.42 -11.15
CA THR A 176 0.84 6.32 -12.03
C THR A 176 1.27 4.99 -11.42
N ILE A 177 0.31 4.09 -11.22
CA ILE A 177 0.56 2.75 -10.70
C ILE A 177 1.19 1.89 -11.80
N LYS A 178 2.24 1.15 -11.44
CA LYS A 178 3.02 0.28 -12.34
C LYS A 178 3.06 -1.17 -11.88
N GLY A 179 2.95 -1.41 -10.58
CA GLY A 179 3.15 -2.72 -9.97
C GLY A 179 2.57 -2.79 -8.57
N ALA A 180 2.33 -4.01 -8.10
CA ALA A 180 1.88 -4.26 -6.73
C ALA A 180 3.05 -4.13 -5.74
N GLY A 181 2.74 -3.74 -4.51
CA GLY A 181 3.73 -3.56 -3.45
C GLY A 181 3.59 -2.22 -2.75
N THR A 182 4.68 -1.73 -2.18
CA THR A 182 4.69 -0.46 -1.44
C THR A 182 5.69 0.51 -2.06
N ALA A 183 5.30 1.78 -2.11
CA ALA A 183 6.14 2.90 -2.50
C ALA A 183 5.98 4.05 -1.50
N THR A 184 7.06 4.75 -1.24
CA THR A 184 7.07 6.01 -0.50
C THR A 184 7.21 7.14 -1.50
N ILE A 185 6.17 7.97 -1.60
CA ILE A 185 6.19 9.18 -2.42
C ILE A 185 6.61 10.33 -1.53
N THR A 186 7.67 11.03 -1.95
CA THR A 186 8.30 12.11 -1.20
C THR A 186 8.16 13.42 -1.95
N ALA A 187 7.71 14.47 -1.25
CA ALA A 187 7.72 15.84 -1.71
C ALA A 187 8.87 16.61 -1.05
N ILE A 188 9.63 17.37 -1.83
CA ILE A 188 10.79 18.13 -1.40
C ILE A 188 10.63 19.58 -1.85
N ILE A 189 10.83 20.51 -0.92
CA ILE A 189 10.85 21.96 -1.15
C ILE A 189 12.14 22.58 -0.62
N THR A 190 12.60 23.65 -1.27
CA THR A 190 13.75 24.45 -0.82
C THR A 190 13.32 25.83 -0.36
N ASP A 191 14.16 26.50 0.42
CA ASP A 191 13.94 27.89 0.81
C ASP A 191 13.85 28.78 -0.43
N SER A 192 12.89 29.70 -0.44
CA SER A 192 12.75 30.73 -1.47
C SER A 192 13.42 32.02 -1.00
N ASP A 193 13.33 33.08 -1.81
CA ASP A 193 13.81 34.39 -1.40
C ASP A 193 13.02 34.95 -0.22
N GLU A 194 11.70 34.69 -0.14
CA GLU A 194 10.85 35.22 0.92
C GLU A 194 10.59 34.27 2.09
N TYR A 195 10.73 32.95 1.89
CA TYR A 195 10.37 31.93 2.88
C TYR A 195 11.54 31.03 3.27
N THR A 196 11.65 30.76 4.58
CA THR A 196 12.40 29.64 5.14
C THR A 196 11.41 28.54 5.50
N TYR A 197 11.56 27.35 4.91
CA TYR A 197 10.66 26.23 5.15
C TYR A 197 11.10 25.42 6.36
N ASN A 198 10.24 25.39 7.38
CA ASN A 198 10.49 24.61 8.59
C ASN A 198 10.39 23.10 8.32
N THR A 199 9.46 22.70 7.43
CA THR A 199 9.32 21.33 6.95
C THR A 199 9.63 21.29 5.46
N LYS A 200 10.80 20.75 5.11
CA LYS A 200 11.32 20.71 3.72
C LYS A 200 11.02 19.41 2.99
N THR A 201 10.71 18.36 3.74
CA THR A 201 10.48 17.02 3.21
C THR A 201 9.33 16.39 3.94
N VAL A 202 8.35 15.91 3.19
CA VAL A 202 7.24 15.08 3.69
C VAL A 202 7.02 13.93 2.74
N SER A 203 6.49 12.83 3.26
CA SER A 203 6.22 11.63 2.48
C SER A 203 4.93 10.96 2.92
N TYR A 204 4.33 10.20 2.02
CA TYR A 204 3.26 9.26 2.35
C TYR A 204 3.57 7.86 1.80
N THR A 205 2.94 6.86 2.39
CA THR A 205 3.04 5.47 1.93
C THR A 205 1.91 5.17 0.95
N LEU A 206 2.25 4.69 -0.22
CA LEU A 206 1.33 4.08 -1.18
C LEU A 206 1.44 2.56 -1.07
N THR A 207 0.32 1.89 -0.86
CA THR A 207 0.22 0.44 -0.91
C THR A 207 -0.66 0.06 -2.09
N VAL A 208 -0.11 -0.70 -3.04
CA VAL A 208 -0.84 -1.20 -4.21
C VAL A 208 -1.06 -2.70 -4.03
N ASP A 209 -2.32 -3.10 -3.84
CA ASP A 209 -2.75 -4.49 -3.72
C ASP A 209 -2.94 -5.11 -5.12
N PRO A 210 -2.42 -6.32 -5.38
CA PRO A 210 -2.60 -7.03 -6.66
C PRO A 210 -4.01 -7.62 -6.87
N ALA A 211 -5.03 -7.21 -6.10
CA ALA A 211 -6.37 -7.77 -6.19
C ALA A 211 -7.02 -7.69 -7.58
N ILE A 212 -7.41 -8.85 -8.10
CA ILE A 212 -8.20 -9.05 -9.32
C ILE A 212 -9.60 -9.49 -8.90
N ASN A 213 -10.59 -8.63 -9.12
CA ASN A 213 -11.98 -8.95 -8.82
C ASN A 213 -12.60 -9.74 -9.98
N LEU A 214 -12.91 -11.02 -9.73
CA LEU A 214 -13.51 -11.92 -10.72
C LEU A 214 -14.88 -11.44 -11.23
N ALA A 215 -15.60 -10.65 -10.44
CA ALA A 215 -16.90 -10.10 -10.85
C ALA A 215 -16.79 -9.04 -11.95
N ALA A 216 -15.62 -8.42 -12.10
CA ALA A 216 -15.34 -7.37 -13.08
C ALA A 216 -14.74 -7.91 -14.40
N LEU A 217 -14.45 -9.20 -14.48
CA LEU A 217 -13.90 -9.81 -15.69
C LEU A 217 -14.92 -9.79 -16.84
N SER A 218 -14.44 -9.52 -18.05
CA SER A 218 -15.21 -9.54 -19.30
C SER A 218 -14.82 -10.69 -20.24
N GLY A 219 -13.94 -11.57 -19.80
CA GLY A 219 -13.41 -12.68 -20.57
C GLY A 219 -12.50 -13.58 -19.74
N ASP A 220 -11.89 -14.56 -20.40
CA ASP A 220 -10.90 -15.46 -19.81
C ASP A 220 -9.74 -14.69 -19.18
N TYR A 221 -9.19 -15.26 -18.11
CA TYR A 221 -8.11 -14.64 -17.36
C TYR A 221 -7.04 -15.65 -16.97
N ILE A 222 -5.77 -15.25 -17.14
CA ILE A 222 -4.62 -16.01 -16.71
C ILE A 222 -3.93 -15.23 -15.60
N ALA A 223 -4.12 -15.69 -14.36
CA ALA A 223 -3.51 -15.12 -13.17
C ALA A 223 -1.98 -15.28 -13.23
N GLN A 224 -1.30 -14.17 -13.01
CA GLN A 224 0.15 -14.02 -13.00
C GLN A 224 0.70 -14.12 -11.58
N ASN A 225 2.03 -14.21 -11.47
CA ASN A 225 2.69 -14.30 -10.18
C ASN A 225 2.44 -13.04 -9.34
N GLY A 226 1.88 -13.23 -8.14
CA GLY A 226 1.55 -12.17 -7.20
C GLY A 226 0.08 -11.76 -7.22
N ASP A 227 -0.72 -12.25 -8.17
CA ASP A 227 -2.14 -11.89 -8.24
C ASP A 227 -2.93 -12.38 -7.02
N VAL A 228 -3.85 -11.54 -6.55
CA VAL A 228 -4.82 -11.90 -5.50
C VAL A 228 -6.19 -11.97 -6.14
N LEU A 229 -6.70 -13.17 -6.40
CA LEU A 229 -8.05 -13.33 -6.96
C LEU A 229 -9.08 -13.12 -5.84
N THR A 230 -10.14 -12.36 -6.14
CA THR A 230 -11.21 -12.03 -5.19
C THR A 230 -12.59 -12.06 -5.82
N GLY A 231 -13.61 -12.18 -4.99
CA GLY A 231 -15.01 -12.01 -5.42
C GLY A 231 -15.57 -13.21 -6.17
N THR A 232 -16.74 -13.01 -6.77
CA THR A 232 -17.50 -14.07 -7.45
C THR A 232 -17.41 -13.91 -8.95
N LEU A 233 -17.03 -14.98 -9.65
CA LEU A 233 -17.04 -15.03 -11.11
C LEU A 233 -18.49 -15.00 -11.62
N THR A 234 -18.85 -13.96 -12.36
CA THR A 234 -20.22 -13.72 -12.87
C THR A 234 -20.46 -14.32 -14.25
N GLY A 235 -19.41 -14.44 -15.07
CA GLY A 235 -19.45 -15.06 -16.40
C GLY A 235 -18.93 -16.50 -16.41
N ASN A 236 -19.13 -17.18 -17.54
CA ASN A 236 -18.48 -18.45 -17.81
C ASN A 236 -17.14 -18.20 -18.50
N TYR A 237 -16.14 -17.83 -17.71
CA TYR A 237 -14.79 -17.55 -18.21
C TYR A 237 -13.81 -18.59 -17.68
N LYS A 238 -12.83 -18.94 -18.51
CA LYS A 238 -11.73 -19.79 -18.10
C LYS A 238 -10.77 -18.99 -17.22
N ILE A 239 -10.58 -19.45 -16.00
CA ILE A 239 -9.56 -18.91 -15.08
C ILE A 239 -8.39 -19.88 -15.03
N SER A 240 -7.20 -19.38 -15.35
CA SER A 240 -5.96 -20.17 -15.32
C SER A 240 -4.90 -19.50 -14.46
N ILE A 241 -3.91 -20.25 -14.01
CA ILE A 241 -2.71 -19.77 -13.32
C ILE A 241 -1.53 -20.03 -14.22
N ALA A 242 -0.78 -18.96 -14.53
CA ALA A 242 0.40 -19.04 -15.37
C ALA A 242 1.45 -19.99 -14.78
N ALA A 243 2.22 -20.64 -15.65
CA ALA A 243 3.29 -21.54 -15.23
C ALA A 243 4.33 -20.81 -14.36
N GLY A 244 4.55 -21.31 -13.15
CA GLY A 244 5.48 -20.77 -12.15
C GLY A 244 4.86 -19.72 -11.22
N ALA A 245 3.60 -19.33 -11.40
CA ALA A 245 2.98 -18.28 -10.61
C ALA A 245 2.56 -18.74 -9.21
N SER A 246 2.74 -17.85 -8.24
CA SER A 246 2.12 -17.91 -6.92
C SER A 246 0.98 -16.92 -6.86
N VAL A 247 -0.23 -17.38 -6.57
CA VAL A 247 -1.46 -16.57 -6.51
C VAL A 247 -2.16 -16.75 -5.17
N GLU A 248 -2.87 -15.73 -4.72
CA GLU A 248 -3.76 -15.82 -3.56
C GLU A 248 -5.22 -15.99 -4.02
N LEU A 249 -5.96 -16.90 -3.40
CA LEU A 249 -7.42 -16.93 -3.48
C LEU A 249 -7.97 -16.37 -2.16
N LYS A 250 -8.65 -15.23 -2.25
CA LYS A 250 -9.23 -14.52 -1.11
C LYS A 250 -10.71 -14.26 -1.34
N ASP A 251 -11.54 -15.01 -0.63
CA ASP A 251 -13.00 -14.94 -0.74
C ASP A 251 -13.51 -15.13 -2.19
N VAL A 252 -12.86 -16.06 -2.90
CA VAL A 252 -13.14 -16.38 -4.31
C VAL A 252 -14.32 -17.33 -4.42
N THR A 253 -15.22 -17.05 -5.35
CA THR A 253 -16.26 -18.01 -5.76
C THR A 253 -16.24 -18.18 -7.28
N ILE A 254 -15.84 -19.37 -7.74
CA ILE A 254 -15.92 -19.80 -9.14
C ILE A 254 -17.08 -20.80 -9.26
N ASN A 255 -18.22 -20.31 -9.75
CA ASN A 255 -19.46 -21.07 -9.85
C ASN A 255 -19.52 -21.88 -11.15
N GLY A 256 -18.70 -22.95 -11.23
CA GLY A 256 -18.78 -23.90 -12.34
C GLY A 256 -20.18 -24.52 -12.51
N GLY A 257 -20.55 -24.79 -13.75
CA GLY A 257 -21.81 -25.44 -14.14
C GLY A 257 -21.66 -26.93 -14.48
N ASN A 258 -22.66 -27.46 -15.18
CA ASN A 258 -22.54 -28.75 -15.88
C ASN A 258 -23.01 -28.54 -17.33
N ASN A 259 -22.29 -27.69 -18.06
CA ASN A 259 -22.64 -27.32 -19.43
C ASN A 259 -21.54 -27.75 -20.39
N SER A 260 -21.91 -28.51 -21.42
CA SER A 260 -20.97 -29.01 -22.43
C SER A 260 -20.34 -27.90 -23.28
N SER A 261 -20.92 -26.68 -23.29
CA SER A 261 -20.30 -25.52 -23.94
C SER A 261 -19.18 -24.87 -23.13
N THR A 262 -18.98 -25.28 -21.87
CA THR A 262 -17.97 -24.75 -20.94
C THR A 262 -17.14 -25.91 -20.38
N ASN A 263 -16.43 -26.60 -21.27
CA ASN A 263 -15.67 -27.81 -20.95
C ASN A 263 -14.27 -27.48 -20.42
N TRP A 264 -14.20 -26.90 -19.22
CA TRP A 264 -12.94 -26.62 -18.54
C TRP A 264 -13.05 -26.76 -17.01
N ALA A 265 -11.89 -26.83 -16.36
CA ALA A 265 -11.82 -26.81 -14.90
C ALA A 265 -12.26 -25.47 -14.34
N GLY A 266 -12.67 -25.43 -13.06
CA GLY A 266 -12.93 -24.17 -12.37
C GLY A 266 -11.70 -23.28 -12.35
N LEU A 267 -10.53 -23.87 -12.11
CA LEU A 267 -9.23 -23.24 -12.14
C LEU A 267 -8.21 -24.17 -12.78
N THR A 268 -7.44 -23.69 -13.75
CA THR A 268 -6.45 -24.49 -14.47
C THR A 268 -5.02 -24.04 -14.15
N CYS A 269 -4.14 -24.96 -13.77
CA CYS A 269 -2.71 -24.65 -13.62
C CYS A 269 -1.95 -25.00 -14.90
N ASP A 270 -1.34 -24.04 -15.57
CA ASP A 270 -0.63 -24.28 -16.84
C ASP A 270 0.77 -24.90 -16.64
N GLY A 271 1.26 -24.90 -15.40
CA GLY A 271 2.57 -25.44 -15.05
C GLY A 271 2.70 -25.69 -13.55
N ASN A 272 3.87 -25.40 -12.99
CA ASN A 272 3.98 -25.30 -11.53
C ASN A 272 3.10 -24.14 -11.06
N ALA A 273 2.36 -24.31 -9.98
CA ALA A 273 1.52 -23.24 -9.45
C ALA A 273 1.48 -23.31 -7.93
N THR A 274 1.46 -22.16 -7.28
CA THR A 274 1.22 -22.05 -5.84
C THR A 274 -0.07 -21.29 -5.61
N ILE A 275 -0.98 -21.88 -4.85
CA ILE A 275 -2.24 -21.28 -4.42
C ILE A 275 -2.16 -21.06 -2.91
N THR A 276 -2.15 -19.80 -2.50
CA THR A 276 -2.33 -19.42 -1.09
C THR A 276 -3.80 -19.13 -0.83
N ILE A 277 -4.42 -19.88 0.07
CA ILE A 277 -5.83 -19.71 0.41
C ILE A 277 -5.98 -18.84 1.66
N THR A 278 -6.76 -17.76 1.53
CA THR A 278 -7.19 -16.89 2.63
C THR A 278 -8.71 -16.69 2.54
N GLY A 279 -9.36 -16.35 3.65
CA GLY A 279 -10.82 -16.25 3.68
C GLY A 279 -11.52 -17.57 3.32
N THR A 280 -12.67 -17.49 2.65
CA THR A 280 -13.48 -18.66 2.24
C THR A 280 -13.61 -18.74 0.73
N ASN A 281 -13.03 -19.77 0.13
CA ASN A 281 -12.98 -19.95 -1.32
C ASN A 281 -13.80 -21.16 -1.76
N THR A 282 -14.50 -21.02 -2.88
CA THR A 282 -15.25 -22.09 -3.55
C THR A 282 -14.86 -22.13 -5.02
N VAL A 283 -14.45 -23.30 -5.50
CA VAL A 283 -14.13 -23.55 -6.90
C VAL A 283 -14.87 -24.79 -7.36
N LYS A 284 -15.56 -24.69 -8.49
CA LYS A 284 -16.31 -25.81 -9.08
C LYS A 284 -15.95 -25.99 -10.56
N GLY A 285 -15.85 -27.24 -11.01
CA GLY A 285 -15.65 -27.57 -12.42
C GLY A 285 -16.84 -27.12 -13.27
N PHE A 286 -16.60 -26.71 -14.53
CA PHE A 286 -17.68 -26.21 -15.39
C PHE A 286 -18.43 -27.29 -16.18
N TYR A 287 -17.89 -28.51 -16.18
CA TYR A 287 -18.50 -29.67 -16.80
C TYR A 287 -18.15 -30.94 -16.04
N ARG A 288 -18.99 -31.97 -16.15
CA ARG A 288 -18.84 -33.24 -15.42
C ARG A 288 -17.50 -33.96 -15.60
N GLU A 289 -16.80 -33.68 -16.70
CA GLU A 289 -15.50 -34.29 -17.04
C GLU A 289 -14.30 -33.50 -16.53
N TYR A 290 -14.53 -32.35 -15.88
CA TYR A 290 -13.46 -31.43 -15.48
C TYR A 290 -13.41 -31.23 -13.97
N PRO A 291 -12.19 -31.12 -13.40
CA PRO A 291 -12.03 -30.95 -11.96
C PRO A 291 -12.39 -29.53 -11.53
N ALA A 292 -12.54 -29.30 -10.22
CA ALA A 292 -12.59 -27.92 -9.72
C ALA A 292 -11.26 -27.24 -9.94
N ILE A 293 -10.17 -27.90 -9.56
CA ILE A 293 -8.81 -27.42 -9.82
C ILE A 293 -8.06 -28.47 -10.63
N GLN A 294 -7.74 -28.13 -11.87
CA GLN A 294 -6.84 -28.92 -12.69
C GLN A 294 -5.41 -28.64 -12.26
N ALA A 295 -4.77 -29.63 -11.63
CA ALA A 295 -3.36 -29.55 -11.31
C ALA A 295 -2.52 -29.50 -12.59
N GLY A 296 -1.29 -28.98 -12.47
CA GLY A 296 -0.38 -28.79 -13.60
C GLY A 296 -0.14 -30.07 -14.42
N PRO A 297 0.41 -29.97 -15.64
CA PRO A 297 0.69 -31.14 -16.47
C PRO A 297 1.72 -32.09 -15.81
N ILE A 298 1.89 -33.29 -16.38
CA ILE A 298 2.82 -34.30 -15.88
C ILE A 298 4.23 -33.69 -15.61
N GLY A 299 4.78 -33.98 -14.44
CA GLY A 299 6.09 -33.47 -13.99
C GLY A 299 6.07 -32.04 -13.42
N LYS A 300 4.89 -31.42 -13.30
CA LYS A 300 4.70 -30.14 -12.61
C LYS A 300 4.02 -30.33 -11.26
N THR A 301 4.04 -29.32 -10.41
CA THR A 301 3.46 -29.38 -9.06
C THR A 301 2.49 -28.24 -8.82
N LEU A 302 1.27 -28.58 -8.42
CA LEU A 302 0.35 -27.67 -7.74
C LEU A 302 0.63 -27.71 -6.24
N THR A 303 0.90 -26.56 -5.63
CA THR A 303 1.06 -26.38 -4.18
C THR A 303 -0.09 -25.57 -3.62
N ILE A 304 -0.75 -26.06 -2.57
CA ILE A 304 -1.82 -25.37 -1.84
C ILE A 304 -1.36 -25.15 -0.41
N ASN A 305 -1.39 -23.90 0.05
CA ASN A 305 -1.03 -23.49 1.40
C ASN A 305 -1.93 -22.36 1.90
N GLY A 306 -1.68 -21.85 3.11
CA GLY A 306 -2.42 -20.72 3.67
C GLY A 306 -3.20 -21.10 4.92
N THR A 307 -4.17 -20.26 5.29
CA THR A 307 -4.96 -20.39 6.53
C THR A 307 -6.47 -20.36 6.29
N GLY A 308 -6.90 -20.03 5.06
CA GLY A 308 -8.29 -19.99 4.67
C GLY A 308 -8.91 -21.37 4.42
N THR A 309 -10.13 -21.35 3.90
CA THR A 309 -10.87 -22.54 3.47
C THR A 309 -10.98 -22.57 1.95
N LEU A 310 -10.82 -23.74 1.35
CA LEU A 310 -11.04 -24.01 -0.07
C LEU A 310 -11.99 -25.19 -0.22
N THR A 311 -13.14 -24.95 -0.85
CA THR A 311 -14.08 -25.99 -1.27
C THR A 311 -13.94 -26.20 -2.78
N ALA A 312 -13.36 -27.33 -3.18
CA ALA A 312 -13.09 -27.70 -4.56
C ALA A 312 -13.98 -28.89 -4.99
N THR A 313 -15.02 -28.59 -5.77
CA THR A 313 -16.00 -29.60 -6.23
C THR A 313 -15.81 -29.92 -7.71
N GLY A 314 -15.29 -31.11 -7.99
CA GLY A 314 -15.11 -31.63 -9.34
C GLY A 314 -16.44 -32.00 -10.01
N GLY A 315 -16.39 -32.22 -11.32
CA GLY A 315 -17.46 -32.88 -12.05
C GLY A 315 -17.62 -34.35 -11.65
N ASP A 316 -18.69 -34.99 -12.13
CA ASP A 316 -19.01 -36.39 -11.81
C ASP A 316 -17.86 -37.37 -12.10
N LEU A 317 -17.14 -37.16 -13.20
CA LEU A 317 -16.12 -38.08 -13.71
C LEU A 317 -14.69 -37.59 -13.41
N ALA A 318 -14.56 -36.41 -12.83
CA ALA A 318 -13.28 -35.75 -12.56
C ALA A 318 -12.99 -35.68 -11.07
N ALA A 319 -11.73 -35.45 -10.74
CA ALA A 319 -11.34 -35.22 -9.36
C ALA A 319 -11.83 -33.86 -8.83
N GLY A 320 -11.96 -33.72 -7.51
CA GLY A 320 -12.11 -32.39 -6.90
C GLY A 320 -10.89 -31.51 -7.20
N ILE A 321 -9.72 -32.01 -6.81
CA ILE A 321 -8.41 -31.42 -7.14
C ILE A 321 -7.56 -32.48 -7.84
N GLY A 322 -7.17 -32.22 -9.09
CA GLY A 322 -6.30 -33.11 -9.84
C GLY A 322 -6.63 -33.16 -11.33
N SER A 323 -7.00 -34.33 -11.87
CA SER A 323 -7.26 -34.50 -13.31
C SER A 323 -8.73 -34.76 -13.66
N GLY A 324 -9.04 -34.51 -14.94
CA GLY A 324 -10.34 -34.81 -15.56
C GLY A 324 -10.53 -36.28 -15.95
N TYR A 325 -11.39 -36.49 -16.94
CA TYR A 325 -11.81 -37.79 -17.48
C TYR A 325 -11.04 -38.20 -18.76
N ASP A 326 -11.10 -39.49 -19.12
CA ASP A 326 -10.64 -40.07 -20.40
C ASP A 326 -9.18 -39.81 -20.75
N GLY A 327 -8.28 -40.44 -20.00
CA GLY A 327 -6.83 -40.32 -20.21
C GLY A 327 -6.25 -38.97 -19.75
N ALA A 328 -7.05 -38.12 -19.10
CA ALA A 328 -6.57 -36.87 -18.55
C ALA A 328 -5.51 -37.12 -17.47
N SER A 329 -4.48 -36.27 -17.45
CA SER A 329 -3.35 -36.41 -16.54
C SER A 329 -3.07 -35.13 -15.76
N CYS A 330 -2.69 -35.29 -14.49
CA CYS A 330 -2.07 -34.23 -13.69
C CYS A 330 -0.67 -34.62 -13.23
N GLY A 331 0.13 -33.60 -12.92
CA GLY A 331 1.36 -33.69 -12.16
C GLY A 331 1.10 -33.88 -10.67
N HIS A 332 2.03 -33.43 -9.85
CA HIS A 332 2.01 -33.57 -8.41
C HIS A 332 1.06 -32.58 -7.75
N ILE A 333 0.51 -32.98 -6.60
CA ILE A 333 -0.31 -32.14 -5.73
C ILE A 333 0.36 -32.10 -4.36
N THR A 334 0.61 -30.91 -3.83
CA THR A 334 1.14 -30.69 -2.49
C THR A 334 0.18 -29.82 -1.69
N ILE A 335 -0.19 -30.25 -0.49
CA ILE A 335 -0.99 -29.47 0.46
C ILE A 335 -0.19 -29.32 1.74
N SER A 336 0.12 -28.08 2.11
CA SER A 336 0.91 -27.79 3.31
C SER A 336 0.17 -26.97 4.36
N GLY A 337 -1.04 -26.46 4.06
CA GLY A 337 -1.81 -25.64 4.99
C GLY A 337 -3.23 -25.36 4.52
N GLY A 338 -4.00 -24.71 5.39
CA GLY A 338 -5.39 -24.32 5.18
C GLY A 338 -6.39 -25.46 5.40
N THR A 339 -7.67 -25.17 5.19
CA THR A 339 -8.75 -26.18 5.18
C THR A 339 -9.14 -26.47 3.75
N VAL A 340 -8.83 -27.67 3.25
CA VAL A 340 -9.11 -28.09 1.87
C VAL A 340 -10.21 -29.15 1.86
N ASN A 341 -11.38 -28.78 1.37
CA ASN A 341 -12.51 -29.67 1.14
C ASN A 341 -12.57 -30.00 -0.36
N ALA A 342 -12.13 -31.18 -0.76
CA ALA A 342 -12.11 -31.60 -2.16
C ALA A 342 -13.08 -32.76 -2.39
N SER A 343 -13.95 -32.65 -3.39
CA SER A 343 -14.95 -33.68 -3.66
C SER A 343 -15.17 -33.98 -5.13
N SER A 344 -15.48 -35.24 -5.41
CA SER A 344 -16.05 -35.72 -6.67
C SER A 344 -17.43 -36.32 -6.43
N SER A 345 -18.39 -36.05 -7.33
CA SER A 345 -19.77 -36.52 -7.16
C SER A 345 -19.96 -38.00 -7.49
N MET A 346 -19.14 -38.57 -8.38
CA MET A 346 -19.24 -39.98 -8.78
C MET A 346 -17.85 -40.63 -8.85
N ASN A 347 -17.24 -40.72 -10.02
CA ASN A 347 -16.17 -41.68 -10.31
C ASN A 347 -14.75 -41.14 -10.05
N GLY A 348 -14.58 -39.82 -9.99
CA GLY A 348 -13.29 -39.21 -9.70
C GLY A 348 -12.89 -39.34 -8.23
N ALA A 349 -11.61 -39.13 -7.96
CA ALA A 349 -11.12 -39.00 -6.58
C ALA A 349 -11.52 -37.65 -5.95
N GLY A 350 -11.56 -37.55 -4.63
CA GLY A 350 -11.62 -36.23 -3.98
C GLY A 350 -10.39 -35.41 -4.35
N ILE A 351 -9.21 -35.99 -4.11
CA ILE A 351 -7.90 -35.46 -4.53
C ILE A 351 -7.15 -36.54 -5.31
N GLY A 352 -6.79 -36.26 -6.56
CA GLY A 352 -6.00 -37.14 -7.41
C GLY A 352 -6.57 -37.29 -8.82
N SER A 353 -6.79 -38.50 -9.32
CA SER A 353 -7.17 -38.69 -10.72
C SER A 353 -8.68 -38.77 -10.95
N GLY A 354 -9.14 -38.42 -12.15
CA GLY A 354 -10.50 -38.70 -12.60
C GLY A 354 -10.67 -40.15 -13.09
N ASP A 355 -11.73 -40.38 -13.88
CA ASP A 355 -12.16 -41.68 -14.42
C ASP A 355 -11.58 -41.99 -15.81
N PHE A 356 -11.57 -43.27 -16.16
CA PHE A 356 -11.22 -43.88 -17.44
C PHE A 356 -9.77 -43.59 -17.87
N LYS A 357 -8.84 -44.43 -17.39
CA LYS A 357 -7.40 -44.37 -17.72
C LYS A 357 -6.74 -43.03 -17.38
N SER A 358 -7.35 -42.24 -16.50
CA SER A 358 -6.82 -40.95 -16.07
C SER A 358 -5.73 -41.15 -15.02
N SER A 359 -4.80 -40.20 -14.93
CA SER A 359 -3.67 -40.30 -14.02
C SER A 359 -3.44 -39.04 -13.21
N CYS A 360 -2.85 -39.19 -12.02
CA CYS A 360 -2.24 -38.07 -11.31
C CYS A 360 -0.85 -38.43 -10.80
N GLY A 361 0.00 -37.42 -10.65
CA GLY A 361 1.29 -37.56 -10.00
C GLY A 361 1.17 -37.87 -8.51
N ALA A 362 2.30 -37.75 -7.81
CA ALA A 362 2.34 -37.92 -6.36
C ALA A 362 1.48 -36.87 -5.63
N ILE A 363 0.86 -37.29 -4.53
CA ILE A 363 0.06 -36.45 -3.64
C ILE A 363 0.81 -36.37 -2.31
N THR A 364 1.18 -35.16 -1.88
CA THR A 364 1.90 -34.92 -0.63
C THR A 364 1.07 -34.00 0.27
N ILE A 365 0.81 -34.43 1.49
CA ILE A 365 0.13 -33.64 2.52
C ILE A 365 1.06 -33.51 3.71
N SER A 366 1.48 -32.29 4.03
CA SER A 366 2.40 -32.00 5.15
C SER A 366 1.77 -31.16 6.25
N GLY A 367 0.53 -30.69 6.06
CA GLY A 367 -0.17 -29.84 7.03
C GLY A 367 -1.58 -29.47 6.58
N GLY A 368 -2.27 -28.69 7.41
CA GLY A 368 -3.65 -28.27 7.18
C GLY A 368 -4.70 -29.29 7.61
N THR A 369 -5.97 -28.97 7.31
CA THR A 369 -7.12 -29.87 7.45
C THR A 369 -7.58 -30.25 6.06
N VAL A 370 -7.53 -31.53 5.70
CA VAL A 370 -7.87 -32.01 4.36
C VAL A 370 -9.05 -32.97 4.44
N ASN A 371 -10.18 -32.57 3.86
CA ASN A 371 -11.38 -33.39 3.74
C ASN A 371 -11.56 -33.78 2.27
N ALA A 372 -11.36 -35.04 1.94
CA ALA A 372 -11.35 -35.53 0.56
C ALA A 372 -12.41 -36.63 0.38
N ASN A 373 -13.41 -36.36 -0.45
CA ASN A 373 -14.58 -37.22 -0.60
C ASN A 373 -14.81 -37.64 -2.06
N SER A 374 -15.25 -38.87 -2.27
CA SER A 374 -15.57 -39.41 -3.60
C SER A 374 -16.80 -40.32 -3.56
N GLY A 375 -17.45 -40.49 -4.71
CA GLY A 375 -18.45 -41.52 -4.92
C GLY A 375 -17.78 -42.90 -5.02
N GLU A 376 -17.21 -43.23 -6.16
CA GLU A 376 -16.56 -44.52 -6.46
C GLU A 376 -15.03 -44.44 -6.51
N GLY A 377 -14.47 -43.25 -6.75
CA GLY A 377 -13.02 -43.04 -6.66
C GLY A 377 -12.50 -43.19 -5.23
N ALA A 378 -11.19 -43.06 -5.03
CA ALA A 378 -10.63 -42.89 -3.69
C ALA A 378 -10.93 -41.50 -3.14
N GLY A 379 -11.04 -41.35 -1.81
CA GLY A 379 -11.05 -40.02 -1.20
C GLY A 379 -9.78 -39.25 -1.59
N ILE A 380 -8.62 -39.86 -1.34
CA ILE A 380 -7.31 -39.41 -1.82
C ILE A 380 -6.67 -40.53 -2.64
N GLY A 381 -6.40 -40.29 -3.92
CA GLY A 381 -5.70 -41.23 -4.79
C GLY A 381 -6.31 -41.34 -6.18
N SER A 382 -6.58 -42.55 -6.67
CA SER A 382 -7.06 -42.73 -8.05
C SER A 382 -8.59 -42.73 -8.15
N GLY A 383 -9.10 -42.33 -9.31
CA GLY A 383 -10.50 -42.49 -9.70
C GLY A 383 -10.85 -43.93 -10.10
N PHE A 384 -11.68 -44.07 -11.14
CA PHE A 384 -12.30 -45.31 -11.60
C PHE A 384 -11.75 -45.80 -12.96
N SER A 385 -11.97 -47.08 -13.30
CA SER A 385 -11.73 -47.70 -14.62
C SER A 385 -10.33 -47.50 -15.21
N GLY A 386 -9.35 -48.20 -14.64
CA GLY A 386 -7.97 -48.21 -15.14
C GLY A 386 -7.19 -46.93 -14.83
N SER A 387 -7.72 -46.07 -13.97
CA SER A 387 -7.04 -44.87 -13.52
C SER A 387 -5.87 -45.17 -12.57
N SER A 388 -4.99 -44.21 -12.39
CA SER A 388 -3.80 -44.34 -11.55
C SER A 388 -3.47 -43.07 -10.78
N CYS A 389 -2.81 -43.23 -9.64
CA CYS A 389 -2.18 -42.12 -8.93
C CYS A 389 -0.75 -42.48 -8.52
N GLY A 390 0.10 -41.47 -8.38
CA GLY A 390 1.47 -41.64 -7.90
C GLY A 390 1.54 -42.03 -6.41
N ALA A 391 2.70 -41.82 -5.80
CA ALA A 391 2.86 -42.01 -4.36
C ALA A 391 2.00 -41.02 -3.57
N ILE A 392 1.37 -41.49 -2.49
CA ILE A 392 0.61 -40.70 -1.53
C ILE A 392 1.44 -40.62 -0.25
N THR A 393 1.86 -39.42 0.13
CA THR A 393 2.66 -39.17 1.34
C THR A 393 1.92 -38.23 2.27
N ILE A 394 1.66 -38.66 3.50
CA ILE A 394 1.03 -37.86 4.54
C ILE A 394 2.01 -37.75 5.72
N SER A 395 2.48 -36.53 5.97
CA SER A 395 3.49 -36.24 6.98
C SER A 395 3.05 -35.25 8.05
N GLY A 396 1.85 -34.67 7.91
CA GLY A 396 1.29 -33.74 8.87
C GLY A 396 -0.18 -33.43 8.59
N GLY A 397 -0.83 -32.72 9.53
CA GLY A 397 -2.20 -32.24 9.39
C GLY A 397 -3.28 -33.20 9.89
N THR A 398 -4.54 -32.79 9.70
CA THR A 398 -5.75 -33.58 10.00
C THR A 398 -6.40 -33.97 8.68
N ILE A 399 -6.44 -35.27 8.37
CA ILE A 399 -6.95 -35.79 7.10
C ILE A 399 -8.23 -36.57 7.38
N ILE A 400 -9.29 -36.30 6.62
CA ILE A 400 -10.49 -37.12 6.54
C ILE A 400 -10.69 -37.50 5.07
N ALA A 401 -10.60 -38.78 4.75
CA ALA A 401 -10.68 -39.28 3.38
C ALA A 401 -11.75 -40.38 3.28
N ILE A 402 -12.78 -40.15 2.47
CA ILE A 402 -13.97 -41.01 2.41
C ILE A 402 -14.27 -41.36 0.95
N SER A 403 -14.41 -42.65 0.68
CA SER A 403 -15.11 -43.14 -0.52
C SER A 403 -16.49 -43.67 -0.12
N TYR A 404 -17.55 -43.12 -0.72
CA TYR A 404 -18.93 -43.51 -0.43
C TYR A 404 -19.38 -44.81 -1.12
N GLY A 405 -18.59 -45.28 -2.09
CA GLY A 405 -18.83 -46.49 -2.87
C GLY A 405 -17.72 -47.51 -2.64
N HIS A 406 -17.11 -47.97 -3.74
CA HIS A 406 -16.22 -49.13 -3.73
C HIS A 406 -14.72 -48.78 -3.76
N GLY A 407 -14.36 -47.50 -3.65
CA GLY A 407 -12.98 -47.05 -3.53
C GLY A 407 -12.44 -47.13 -2.12
N ALA A 408 -11.13 -46.95 -1.99
CA ALA A 408 -10.49 -46.75 -0.69
C ALA A 408 -10.74 -45.33 -0.15
N GLY A 409 -10.63 -45.12 1.15
CA GLY A 409 -10.50 -43.76 1.69
C GLY A 409 -9.23 -43.10 1.15
N ILE A 410 -8.09 -43.80 1.26
CA ILE A 410 -6.79 -43.38 0.73
C ILE A 410 -6.20 -44.53 -0.10
N GLY A 411 -5.95 -44.31 -1.40
CA GLY A 411 -5.32 -45.30 -2.28
C GLY A 411 -6.02 -45.44 -3.63
N SER A 412 -6.39 -46.65 -4.04
CA SER A 412 -7.08 -46.84 -5.33
C SER A 412 -8.61 -46.73 -5.22
N GLY A 413 -9.21 -46.12 -6.24
CA GLY A 413 -10.62 -46.30 -6.57
C GLY A 413 -10.86 -47.65 -7.26
N VAL A 414 -12.06 -47.86 -7.80
CA VAL A 414 -12.44 -49.14 -8.41
C VAL A 414 -11.67 -49.42 -9.70
N SER A 415 -11.25 -50.66 -9.90
CA SER A 415 -10.54 -51.10 -11.11
C SER A 415 -9.32 -50.24 -11.45
N SER A 416 -8.66 -49.68 -10.43
CA SER A 416 -7.63 -48.66 -10.59
C SER A 416 -6.39 -48.99 -9.73
N THR A 417 -5.36 -48.13 -9.79
CA THR A 417 -4.07 -48.38 -9.12
C THR A 417 -3.53 -47.16 -8.37
N PHE A 418 -2.63 -47.42 -7.42
CA PHE A 418 -1.84 -46.38 -6.73
C PHE A 418 -0.36 -46.75 -6.64
N GLY A 419 0.51 -45.74 -6.50
CA GLY A 419 1.96 -45.92 -6.47
C GLY A 419 2.51 -46.49 -5.17
N SER A 420 2.31 -45.80 -4.05
CA SER A 420 2.66 -46.25 -2.69
C SER A 420 1.94 -45.35 -1.69
N ILE A 421 1.73 -45.78 -0.46
CA ILE A 421 1.16 -44.94 0.59
C ILE A 421 2.17 -44.87 1.73
N THR A 422 2.53 -43.66 2.16
CA THR A 422 3.38 -43.43 3.34
C THR A 422 2.69 -42.46 4.29
N ILE A 423 2.44 -42.89 5.52
CA ILE A 423 1.91 -42.05 6.58
C ILE A 423 2.92 -42.05 7.73
N THR A 424 3.44 -40.88 8.09
CA THR A 424 4.49 -40.75 9.12
C THR A 424 3.92 -40.23 10.45
N ALA A 425 4.71 -40.32 11.52
CA ALA A 425 4.29 -39.90 12.87
C ALA A 425 4.00 -38.39 13.03
N GLY A 426 4.30 -37.55 12.03
CA GLY A 426 4.04 -36.10 12.09
C GLY A 426 2.58 -35.68 11.93
N ILE A 427 1.66 -36.62 11.66
CA ILE A 427 0.22 -36.36 11.51
C ILE A 427 -0.45 -35.90 12.81
N THR A 428 -1.48 -35.07 12.71
CA THR A 428 -2.40 -34.82 13.83
C THR A 428 -3.45 -35.92 13.90
N GLN A 429 -4.04 -36.25 12.75
CA GLN A 429 -4.99 -37.35 12.60
C GLN A 429 -5.08 -37.73 11.13
N VAL A 430 -5.24 -39.02 10.84
CA VAL A 430 -5.71 -39.51 9.55
C VAL A 430 -6.92 -40.41 9.79
N GLN A 431 -8.07 -40.01 9.28
CA GLN A 431 -9.27 -40.81 9.23
C GLN A 431 -9.51 -41.22 7.78
N ALA A 432 -9.53 -42.52 7.51
CA ALA A 432 -9.86 -43.05 6.20
C ALA A 432 -11.08 -43.98 6.34
N THR A 433 -12.05 -43.83 5.44
CA THR A 433 -13.30 -44.58 5.48
C THR A 433 -13.58 -45.21 4.12
N ARG A 434 -13.87 -46.52 4.15
CA ARG A 434 -14.48 -47.25 3.04
C ARG A 434 -15.96 -47.50 3.31
N ASN A 435 -16.74 -47.65 2.25
CA ASN A 435 -18.17 -48.00 2.33
C ASN A 435 -18.54 -49.28 1.56
N HIS A 436 -17.55 -50.09 1.16
CA HIS A 436 -17.77 -51.41 0.57
C HIS A 436 -16.79 -52.45 1.13
N PHE A 437 -17.26 -53.67 1.39
CA PHE A 437 -16.49 -54.74 2.06
C PHE A 437 -15.24 -55.20 1.28
N ALA A 438 -15.24 -55.05 -0.04
CA ALA A 438 -14.14 -55.46 -0.91
C ALA A 438 -13.02 -54.41 -1.06
N ALA A 439 -13.20 -53.22 -0.48
CA ALA A 439 -12.19 -52.17 -0.43
C ALA A 439 -11.48 -52.15 0.93
N TRP A 440 -10.44 -51.35 1.06
CA TRP A 440 -9.79 -51.03 2.33
C TRP A 440 -9.88 -49.54 2.65
N PRO A 441 -9.94 -49.13 3.93
CA PRO A 441 -9.87 -47.72 4.29
C PRO A 441 -8.62 -47.06 3.73
N ILE A 442 -7.46 -47.73 3.84
CA ILE A 442 -6.18 -47.32 3.27
C ILE A 442 -5.65 -48.47 2.41
N GLY A 443 -5.22 -48.19 1.18
CA GLY A 443 -4.71 -49.18 0.24
C GLY A 443 -5.64 -49.40 -0.94
N LYS A 444 -6.04 -50.65 -1.19
CA LYS A 444 -6.74 -51.01 -2.43
C LYS A 444 -8.26 -50.76 -2.36
N GLY A 445 -8.80 -50.26 -3.47
CA GLY A 445 -10.23 -50.28 -3.77
C GLY A 445 -10.70 -51.65 -4.30
N HIS A 446 -11.97 -51.73 -4.70
CA HIS A 446 -12.54 -52.93 -5.30
C HIS A 446 -11.97 -53.20 -6.70
N TYR A 447 -11.74 -54.48 -7.02
CA TYR A 447 -11.13 -54.93 -8.27
C TYR A 447 -9.81 -54.23 -8.61
N ASP A 448 -8.96 -53.94 -7.64
CA ASP A 448 -7.66 -53.33 -7.87
C ASP A 448 -6.86 -54.06 -8.98
N HIS A 449 -6.44 -53.32 -10.00
CA HIS A 449 -5.80 -53.83 -11.23
C HIS A 449 -4.30 -54.12 -11.04
N GLY A 450 -3.89 -54.57 -9.85
CA GLY A 450 -2.51 -54.95 -9.56
C GLY A 450 -1.64 -53.79 -9.08
N SER A 451 -2.18 -52.93 -8.20
CA SER A 451 -1.37 -51.98 -7.42
C SER A 451 -0.19 -52.71 -6.78
N THR A 452 1.01 -52.28 -7.11
CA THR A 452 2.28 -52.83 -6.59
C THR A 452 2.80 -52.04 -5.39
N GLY A 453 2.07 -50.98 -5.00
CA GLY A 453 2.51 -50.02 -3.99
C GLY A 453 2.53 -50.56 -2.57
N ALA A 454 3.64 -50.33 -1.88
CA ALA A 454 3.70 -50.62 -0.45
C ALA A 454 2.87 -49.59 0.35
N VAL A 455 2.20 -50.03 1.40
CA VAL A 455 1.58 -49.17 2.41
C VAL A 455 2.50 -49.16 3.62
N THR A 456 3.09 -48.00 3.91
CA THR A 456 3.97 -47.78 5.05
C THR A 456 3.33 -46.82 6.02
N ILE A 457 3.12 -47.25 7.26
CA ILE A 457 2.60 -46.39 8.32
C ILE A 457 3.54 -46.45 9.51
N ASN A 458 4.06 -45.28 9.91
CA ASN A 458 5.03 -45.13 10.98
C ASN A 458 6.21 -46.13 10.92
N GLY A 459 6.74 -46.34 9.70
CA GLY A 459 7.87 -47.24 9.45
C GLY A 459 7.54 -48.73 9.31
N VAL A 460 6.28 -49.15 9.55
CA VAL A 460 5.82 -50.52 9.28
C VAL A 460 5.27 -50.59 7.87
N THR A 461 5.77 -51.54 7.06
CA THR A 461 5.43 -51.66 5.64
C THR A 461 4.73 -52.98 5.33
N VAL A 462 3.63 -52.90 4.57
CA VAL A 462 2.90 -54.04 4.00
C VAL A 462 2.77 -53.90 2.48
N THR A 463 2.77 -55.01 1.75
CA THR A 463 2.60 -55.03 0.28
C THR A 463 1.11 -55.12 -0.11
N SER A 464 0.60 -54.15 -0.89
CA SER A 464 -0.84 -53.94 -1.10
C SER A 464 -1.59 -55.04 -1.84
N ASN A 465 -0.97 -55.71 -2.82
CA ASN A 465 -1.68 -56.64 -3.71
C ASN A 465 -2.20 -57.90 -2.98
N THR A 466 -1.51 -58.33 -1.92
CA THR A 466 -1.89 -59.47 -1.07
C THR A 466 -2.32 -59.06 0.34
N TRP A 467 -2.41 -57.76 0.62
CA TRP A 467 -2.74 -57.30 1.96
C TRP A 467 -4.20 -57.63 2.32
N ASP A 468 -4.36 -58.37 3.41
CA ASP A 468 -5.62 -58.83 3.98
C ASP A 468 -6.06 -57.99 5.19
N GLY A 469 -5.40 -56.84 5.41
CA GLY A 469 -5.62 -55.97 6.56
C GLY A 469 -4.88 -56.39 7.83
N THR A 470 -4.07 -57.45 7.79
CA THR A 470 -3.25 -57.90 8.94
C THR A 470 -1.80 -57.41 8.84
N GLY A 471 -1.04 -57.40 9.94
CA GLY A 471 0.37 -56.97 9.94
C GLY A 471 0.64 -55.50 10.27
N LEU A 472 -0.40 -54.71 10.53
CA LEU A 472 -0.29 -53.40 11.21
C LEU A 472 -0.65 -53.49 12.70
N THR A 473 -0.58 -54.68 13.29
CA THR A 473 -1.10 -55.00 14.64
C THR A 473 -0.42 -54.26 15.78
N ASP A 474 0.80 -53.76 15.56
CA ASP A 474 1.58 -53.00 16.55
C ASP A 474 1.40 -51.48 16.42
N LEU A 475 0.57 -51.04 15.49
CA LEU A 475 0.21 -49.64 15.33
C LEU A 475 -1.14 -49.39 16.00
N ASN A 476 -1.17 -48.52 17.01
CA ASN A 476 -2.37 -48.15 17.77
C ASN A 476 -3.38 -47.39 16.90
N PHE A 477 -4.13 -48.08 16.04
CA PHE A 477 -5.22 -47.48 15.27
C PHE A 477 -6.58 -47.82 15.87
N ALA A 478 -7.40 -46.80 16.06
CA ALA A 478 -8.80 -47.00 16.41
C ALA A 478 -9.57 -47.36 15.14
N SER A 479 -10.18 -48.55 15.12
CA SER A 479 -11.11 -48.95 14.07
C SER A 479 -12.55 -48.83 14.54
N SER A 480 -13.41 -48.24 13.72
CA SER A 480 -14.86 -48.24 13.93
C SER A 480 -15.59 -48.70 12.69
N SER A 481 -16.72 -49.40 12.86
CA SER A 481 -17.52 -49.93 11.76
C SER A 481 -19.00 -49.81 12.06
N THR A 482 -19.78 -49.36 11.08
CA THR A 482 -21.25 -49.40 11.10
C THR A 482 -21.75 -50.40 10.07
N GLY A 483 -21.72 -51.69 10.43
CA GLY A 483 -22.08 -52.81 9.55
C GLY A 483 -20.90 -53.39 8.78
N SER A 484 -21.17 -54.29 7.83
CA SER A 484 -20.13 -55.02 7.08
C SER A 484 -19.38 -54.17 6.04
N ASN A 485 -20.04 -53.11 5.56
CA ASN A 485 -19.58 -52.33 4.42
C ASN A 485 -18.81 -51.08 4.85
N ASN A 486 -19.24 -50.42 5.93
CA ASN A 486 -18.57 -49.24 6.46
C ASN A 486 -17.46 -49.65 7.44
N LEU A 487 -16.22 -49.28 7.11
CA LEU A 487 -15.08 -49.42 8.01
C LEU A 487 -14.26 -48.14 7.97
N THR A 488 -13.98 -47.60 9.14
CA THR A 488 -13.16 -46.41 9.34
C THR A 488 -11.93 -46.76 10.16
N TRP A 489 -10.77 -46.33 9.68
CA TRP A 489 -9.53 -46.35 10.42
C TRP A 489 -9.17 -44.93 10.83
N THR A 490 -8.85 -44.76 12.11
CA THR A 490 -8.38 -43.50 12.67
C THR A 490 -6.98 -43.69 13.23
N LEU A 491 -6.04 -42.99 12.63
CA LEU A 491 -4.64 -42.91 13.02
C LEU A 491 -4.43 -41.60 13.77
N THR A 492 -3.81 -41.67 14.95
CA THR A 492 -3.37 -40.54 15.76
C THR A 492 -1.90 -40.76 16.13
N PRO A 493 -1.16 -39.72 16.57
CA PRO A 493 0.25 -39.82 16.96
C PRO A 493 0.61 -41.00 17.86
#